data_AF-A0A5J4N6P9-F1
#
_entry.id   AF-A0A5J4N6P9-F1
#
_cell.length_a   1.000
_cell.length_b   1.000
_cell.length_c   1.000
_cell.angle_alpha   90.00
_cell.angle_beta   90.00
_cell.angle_gamma   90.00
#
_symmetry.space_group_name_H-M   'P 1'
#
loop_
_entity.id
_entity.type
_entity.pdbx_description
1 polymer ?
#
loop_
_entity_poly.entity_id
_entity_poly.type
_entity_poly.pdbx_seq_one_letter_code
_entity_poly.pdbx_strand_id
1 'polypeptide(L)'
;DQAVAAFILKTIEKRGSPAGYLCHKQPLTFVYLKYLARLFQRAKFIHMPRDGRAAVASSMEFELSTNQLRLAIHSESLAKWADSDYLTENPFMRTAHREILLLRLLGYANIGIPRNYHNLPVTLSYLT
;
A
#
# COMPACT_ATOMS: atom_id res chain seq x y z
N ASP A 1 -25.11 -0.22 11.04
CA ASP A 1 -24.83 1.20 10.78
C ASP A 1 -25.38 1.67 9.44
N GLN A 2 -26.71 1.82 9.35
CA GLN A 2 -27.36 2.27 8.11
C GLN A 2 -27.07 3.75 7.80
N ALA A 3 -27.00 4.60 8.83
CA ALA A 3 -26.68 6.02 8.66
C ALA A 3 -25.27 6.24 8.05
N VAL A 4 -24.27 5.47 8.50
CA VAL A 4 -22.90 5.55 7.98
C VAL A 4 -22.85 5.08 6.51
N ALA A 5 -23.50 3.96 6.19
CA ALA A 5 -23.57 3.47 4.83
C ALA A 5 -24.26 4.48 3.88
N ALA A 6 -25.38 5.06 4.31
CA ALA A 6 -26.09 6.09 3.54
C ALA A 6 -25.24 7.35 3.33
N PHE A 7 -24.53 7.81 4.37
CA PHE A 7 -23.62 8.95 4.27
C PHE A 7 -22.48 8.71 3.26
N ILE A 8 -21.83 7.55 3.34
CA ILE A 8 -20.75 7.18 2.42
C ILE A 8 -21.28 7.08 0.98
N LEU A 9 -22.40 6.38 0.77
CA LEU A 9 -23.00 6.22 -0.55
C LEU A 9 -23.37 7.58 -1.14
N LYS A 10 -24.00 8.46 -0.35
CA LYS A 10 -24.41 9.77 -0.84
C LYS A 10 -23.23 10.66 -1.19
N THR A 11 -22.15 10.56 -0.40
CA THR A 11 -20.89 11.24 -0.70
C THR A 11 -20.32 10.76 -2.04
N ILE A 12 -20.28 9.45 -2.29
CA ILE A 12 -19.77 8.88 -3.55
C ILE A 12 -20.64 9.33 -4.74
N GLU A 13 -21.97 9.24 -4.63
CA GLU A 13 -22.91 9.68 -5.66
C GLU A 13 -22.76 11.16 -6.03
N LYS A 14 -22.48 12.02 -5.04
CA LYS A 14 -22.41 13.47 -5.24
C LYS A 14 -21.04 13.98 -5.67
N ARG A 15 -20.00 13.15 -5.63
CA ARG A 15 -18.63 13.54 -5.95
C ARG A 15 -18.29 13.52 -7.44
N GLY A 16 -19.14 12.89 -8.25
CA GLY A 16 -18.90 12.70 -9.68
C GLY A 16 -20.18 12.76 -10.50
N SER A 17 -20.04 12.54 -11.81
CA SER A 17 -21.18 12.39 -12.70
C SER A 17 -21.95 11.09 -12.39
N PRO A 18 -23.25 11.04 -12.70
CA PRO A 18 -24.02 9.79 -12.60
C PRO A 18 -23.37 8.67 -13.43
N ALA A 19 -23.29 7.47 -12.85
CA ALA A 19 -22.71 6.30 -13.50
C ALA A 19 -23.47 5.04 -13.08
N GLY A 20 -23.52 4.04 -13.98
CA GLY A 20 -24.13 2.73 -13.67
C GLY A 20 -23.38 1.92 -12.62
N TYR A 21 -22.09 2.23 -12.43
CA TYR A 21 -21.25 1.66 -11.38
C TYR A 21 -20.51 2.79 -10.66
N LEU A 22 -20.72 2.90 -9.36
CA LEU A 22 -20.04 3.88 -8.52
C LEU A 22 -18.70 3.32 -8.04
N CYS A 23 -17.67 4.15 -8.03
CA CYS A 23 -16.35 3.82 -7.51
C CYS A 23 -15.85 4.87 -6.53
N HIS A 24 -14.97 4.45 -5.61
CA HIS A 24 -14.31 5.34 -4.66
C HIS A 24 -12.86 4.92 -4.51
N LYS A 25 -11.94 5.86 -4.76
CA LYS A 25 -10.50 5.62 -4.71
C LYS A 25 -9.85 6.59 -3.73
N GLN A 26 -9.59 6.09 -2.54
CA GLN A 26 -8.83 6.76 -1.50
C GLN A 26 -7.92 5.74 -0.81
N PRO A 27 -6.58 5.92 -0.81
CA PRO A 27 -5.65 4.88 -0.35
C PRO A 27 -5.93 4.37 1.07
N LEU A 28 -6.20 5.28 2.01
CA LEU A 28 -6.41 4.94 3.42
C LEU A 28 -7.76 4.27 3.72
N THR A 29 -8.68 4.20 2.76
CA THR A 29 -9.98 3.52 2.94
C THR A 29 -9.80 2.03 3.21
N PHE A 30 -8.70 1.41 2.75
CA PHE A 30 -8.40 0.00 2.99
C PHE A 30 -8.17 -0.35 4.46
N VAL A 31 -7.84 0.61 5.33
CA VAL A 31 -7.76 0.37 6.79
C VAL A 31 -9.11 -0.08 7.34
N TYR A 32 -10.21 0.38 6.74
CA TYR A 32 -11.59 0.04 7.15
C TYR A 32 -12.20 -1.08 6.30
N LEU A 33 -11.41 -1.86 5.57
CA LEU A 33 -11.89 -2.84 4.60
C LEU A 33 -12.94 -3.81 5.19
N LYS A 34 -12.66 -4.39 6.38
CA LYS A 34 -13.60 -5.29 7.07
C LYS A 34 -14.91 -4.61 7.43
N TYR A 35 -14.87 -3.32 7.80
CA TYR A 35 -16.06 -2.56 8.13
C TYR A 35 -16.87 -2.22 6.87
N LEU A 36 -16.20 -1.76 5.81
CA LEU A 36 -16.83 -1.43 4.53
C LEU A 36 -17.45 -2.66 3.85
N ALA A 37 -16.79 -3.83 3.95
CA ALA A 37 -17.35 -5.08 3.46
C ALA A 37 -18.64 -5.49 4.19
N ARG A 38 -18.75 -5.17 5.49
CA ARG A 38 -20.00 -5.37 6.26
C ARG A 38 -21.09 -4.38 5.85
N LEU A 39 -20.75 -3.11 5.59
CA LEU A 39 -21.71 -2.10 5.16
C LEU A 39 -22.21 -2.30 3.73
N PHE A 40 -21.32 -2.68 2.81
CA PHE A 40 -21.60 -2.80 1.38
C PHE A 40 -21.29 -4.20 0.88
N GLN A 41 -22.18 -5.15 1.17
CA GLN A 41 -21.97 -6.58 0.89
C GLN A 41 -21.73 -6.91 -0.59
N ARG A 42 -22.20 -6.05 -1.51
CA ARG A 42 -22.01 -6.22 -2.96
C ARG A 42 -20.80 -5.46 -3.52
N ALA A 43 -20.11 -4.65 -2.71
CA ALA A 43 -18.94 -3.90 -3.14
C ALA A 43 -17.77 -4.84 -3.46
N LYS A 44 -16.93 -4.41 -4.41
CA LYS A 44 -15.68 -5.08 -4.77
C LYS A 44 -14.51 -4.18 -4.36
N PHE A 45 -13.43 -4.78 -3.87
CA PHE A 45 -12.28 -4.05 -3.36
C PHE A 45 -11.04 -4.42 -4.15
N ILE A 46 -10.33 -3.42 -4.67
CA ILE A 46 -9.12 -3.58 -5.46
C ILE A 46 -7.93 -3.05 -4.64
N HIS A 47 -7.19 -3.97 -4.00
CA HIS A 47 -5.97 -3.61 -3.28
C HIS A 47 -4.81 -3.51 -4.28
N MET A 48 -4.08 -2.39 -4.27
CA MET A 48 -2.99 -2.11 -5.20
C MET A 48 -1.63 -2.31 -4.52
N PRO A 49 -1.09 -3.53 -4.48
CA PRO A 49 0.25 -3.77 -3.95
C PRO A 49 1.29 -3.10 -4.86
N ARG A 50 2.27 -2.44 -4.25
CA ARG A 50 3.41 -1.82 -4.93
C ARG A 50 4.69 -2.09 -4.15
N ASP A 51 5.83 -2.11 -4.82
CA ASP A 51 7.13 -2.07 -4.14
C ASP A 51 7.19 -0.82 -3.26
N GLY A 52 7.48 -1.01 -1.96
CA GLY A 52 7.55 0.09 -0.99
C GLY A 52 8.58 1.16 -1.35
N ARG A 53 9.69 0.79 -1.98
CA ARG A 53 10.71 1.74 -2.49
C ARG A 53 10.12 2.59 -3.59
N ALA A 54 9.42 1.98 -4.55
CA ALA A 54 8.77 2.71 -5.64
C ALA A 54 7.63 3.60 -5.13
N ALA A 55 6.86 3.14 -4.14
CA ALA A 55 5.80 3.92 -3.51
C ALA A 55 6.37 5.15 -2.79
N VAL A 56 7.34 4.95 -1.90
CA VAL A 56 7.98 6.03 -1.13
C VAL A 56 8.70 7.02 -2.05
N ALA A 57 9.52 6.54 -3.00
CA ALA A 57 10.22 7.41 -3.94
C ALA A 57 9.25 8.31 -4.73
N SER A 58 8.14 7.75 -5.22
CA SER A 58 7.15 8.55 -5.96
C SER A 58 6.40 9.57 -5.10
N SER A 59 6.26 9.31 -3.79
CA SER A 59 5.65 10.27 -2.87
C SER A 59 6.63 11.40 -2.52
N MET A 60 7.92 11.11 -2.44
CA MET A 60 8.96 12.10 -2.16
C MET A 60 9.20 13.05 -3.33
N GLU A 61 9.17 12.56 -4.58
CA GLU A 61 9.34 13.42 -5.76
C GLU A 61 8.18 14.42 -5.96
N PHE A 62 7.05 14.20 -5.29
CA PHE A 62 5.85 15.05 -5.38
C PHE A 62 5.70 16.04 -4.21
N GLU A 63 6.57 16.02 -3.20
CA GLU A 63 6.53 17.02 -2.11
C GLU A 63 7.14 18.35 -2.59
N LEU A 64 6.28 19.28 -3.02
CA LEU A 64 6.64 20.66 -3.41
C LEU A 64 7.08 21.56 -2.23
N SER A 65 7.06 21.07 -0.98
CA SER A 65 7.09 21.97 0.19
C SER A 65 8.03 21.58 1.33
N THR A 66 8.88 20.56 1.19
CA THR A 66 9.94 20.35 2.18
C THR A 66 11.27 20.16 1.48
N ASN A 67 12.30 20.87 1.95
CA ASN A 67 13.69 20.63 1.58
C ASN A 67 14.18 19.28 2.16
N GLN A 68 13.38 18.22 2.04
CA GLN A 68 13.78 16.89 2.43
C GLN A 68 14.80 16.40 1.42
N LEU A 69 16.04 16.39 1.89
CA LEU A 69 17.22 15.91 1.22
C LEU A 69 16.89 14.64 0.42
N ARG A 70 17.26 14.64 -0.87
CA ARG A 70 17.07 13.54 -1.83
C ARG A 70 17.94 12.34 -1.45
N LEU A 71 17.67 11.69 -0.32
CA LEU A 71 18.31 10.45 0.08
C LEU A 71 17.84 9.36 -0.89
N ALA A 72 18.77 8.56 -1.41
CA ALA A 72 18.46 7.46 -2.34
C ALA A 72 17.45 6.45 -1.75
N ILE A 73 17.39 6.34 -0.42
CA ILE A 73 16.45 5.52 0.33
C ILE A 73 16.02 6.29 1.59
N HIS A 74 14.74 6.69 1.67
CA HIS A 74 14.18 7.32 2.87
C HIS A 74 13.65 6.25 3.84
N SER A 75 14.54 5.78 4.72
CA SER A 75 14.31 4.67 5.64
C SER A 75 13.10 4.90 6.55
N GLU A 76 12.87 6.12 7.03
CA GLU A 76 11.73 6.44 7.89
C GLU A 76 10.38 6.30 7.16
N SER A 77 10.31 6.73 5.90
CA SER A 77 9.08 6.61 5.11
C SER A 77 8.83 5.16 4.70
N LEU A 78 9.90 4.40 4.44
CA LEU A 78 9.82 2.97 4.20
C LEU A 78 9.40 2.19 5.44
N ALA A 79 9.89 2.59 6.61
CA ALA A 79 9.46 2.05 7.89
C ALA A 79 7.97 2.33 8.08
N LYS A 80 7.51 3.57 7.94
CA LYS A 80 6.07 3.92 8.02
C LYS A 80 5.20 3.17 7.02
N TRP A 81 5.68 2.97 5.78
CA TRP A 81 4.98 2.17 4.78
C TRP A 81 4.88 0.69 5.19
N ALA A 82 5.92 0.19 5.86
CA ALA A 82 6.01 -1.19 6.34
C ALA A 82 5.48 -1.39 7.78
N ASP A 83 5.13 -0.32 8.50
CA ASP A 83 4.70 -0.34 9.89
C ASP A 83 3.18 -0.43 9.95
N SER A 84 2.68 -1.63 9.69
CA SER A 84 1.27 -1.95 9.81
C SER A 84 1.12 -3.33 10.42
N ASP A 85 0.28 -3.45 11.45
CA ASP A 85 -0.17 -4.73 12.02
C ASP A 85 -0.66 -5.70 10.92
N TYR A 86 -1.14 -5.16 9.81
CA TYR A 86 -1.52 -5.93 8.63
C TYR A 86 -0.35 -6.76 8.05
N LEU A 87 0.88 -6.27 8.09
CA LEU A 87 2.04 -6.98 7.53
C LEU A 87 2.50 -8.15 8.38
N THR A 88 2.35 -8.04 9.69
CA THR A 88 2.67 -9.11 10.63
C THR A 88 1.53 -10.12 10.72
N GLU A 89 0.26 -9.72 10.60
CA GLU A 89 -0.88 -10.64 10.72
C GLU A 89 -1.29 -11.35 9.41
N ASN A 90 -0.95 -10.79 8.23
CA ASN A 90 -1.40 -11.34 6.97
C ASN A 90 -0.54 -12.53 6.47
N PRO A 91 -1.10 -13.75 6.33
CA PRO A 91 -0.38 -14.93 5.85
C PRO A 91 0.25 -14.76 4.45
N PHE A 92 -0.41 -13.99 3.58
CA PHE A 92 0.13 -13.66 2.27
C PHE A 92 1.39 -12.78 2.40
N MET A 93 1.38 -11.75 3.24
CA MET A 93 2.56 -10.88 3.40
C MET A 93 3.73 -11.62 4.06
N ARG A 94 3.44 -12.63 4.90
CA ARG A 94 4.44 -13.53 5.49
C ARG A 94 5.12 -14.44 4.48
N THR A 95 4.49 -14.76 3.36
CA THR A 95 4.99 -15.76 2.39
C THR A 95 5.39 -15.14 1.06
N ALA A 96 4.76 -14.03 0.66
CA ALA A 96 4.93 -13.37 -0.63
C ALA A 96 6.39 -13.09 -0.99
N HIS A 97 7.22 -12.68 -0.01
CA HIS A 97 8.64 -12.38 -0.25
C HIS A 97 9.49 -13.60 -0.64
N ARG A 98 9.03 -14.82 -0.34
CA ARG A 98 9.66 -16.10 -0.71
C ARG A 98 9.04 -16.72 -1.96
N GLU A 99 7.71 -16.64 -2.04
CA GLU A 99 6.92 -17.28 -3.11
C GLU A 99 6.91 -16.46 -4.41
N ILE A 100 6.99 -15.13 -4.34
CA ILE A 100 7.00 -14.27 -5.53
C ILE A 100 8.42 -14.14 -6.06
N LEU A 101 8.65 -14.68 -7.26
CA LEU A 101 9.96 -14.65 -7.93
C LEU A 101 10.57 -13.25 -8.00
N LEU A 102 9.77 -12.24 -8.38
CA LEU A 102 10.24 -10.86 -8.47
C LEU A 102 10.78 -10.34 -7.13
N LEU A 103 10.09 -10.60 -6.03
CA LEU A 103 10.54 -10.18 -4.70
C LEU A 103 11.82 -10.90 -4.29
N ARG A 104 11.93 -12.19 -4.60
CA ARG A 104 13.15 -12.96 -4.36
C ARG A 104 14.35 -12.43 -5.16
N LEU A 105 14.17 -12.15 -6.45
CA LEU A 105 15.21 -11.58 -7.32
C LEU A 105 15.68 -10.21 -6.82
N LEU A 106 14.77 -9.41 -6.26
CA LEU A 106 15.07 -8.11 -5.68
C LEU A 106 15.70 -8.18 -4.27
N GLY A 107 15.99 -9.38 -3.74
CA GLY A 107 16.65 -9.58 -2.44
C GLY A 107 15.73 -9.54 -1.23
N TYR A 108 14.40 -9.51 -1.41
CA TYR A 108 13.44 -9.39 -0.30
C TYR A 108 13.26 -10.66 0.53
N ALA A 109 13.81 -11.80 0.09
CA ALA A 109 13.59 -13.09 0.72
C ALA A 109 14.11 -13.17 2.17
N ASN A 110 15.16 -12.42 2.52
CA ASN A 110 15.93 -12.62 3.75
C ASN A 110 16.05 -11.39 4.65
N ILE A 111 15.24 -10.36 4.46
CA ILE A 111 15.38 -9.07 5.16
C ILE A 111 14.38 -8.86 6.32
N GLY A 112 13.67 -9.91 6.73
CA GLY A 112 12.71 -9.88 7.85
C GLY A 112 11.33 -9.30 7.51
N ILE A 113 10.42 -9.38 8.49
CA ILE A 113 9.07 -8.78 8.46
C ILE A 113 8.86 -8.05 9.80
N PRO A 114 8.64 -6.73 9.82
CA PRO A 114 8.75 -5.79 8.70
C PRO A 114 10.15 -5.80 8.08
N ARG A 115 10.22 -5.44 6.79
CA ARG A 115 11.46 -5.54 6.01
C ARG A 115 12.48 -4.51 6.49
N ASN A 116 13.67 -4.96 6.87
CA ASN A 116 14.79 -4.07 7.13
C ASN A 116 15.47 -3.71 5.80
N TYR A 117 15.16 -2.52 5.29
CA TYR A 117 15.68 -2.05 4.00
C TYR A 117 17.19 -1.77 4.01
N HIS A 118 17.84 -1.64 5.17
CA HIS A 118 19.30 -1.53 5.26
C HIS A 118 20.03 -2.82 4.84
N ASN A 119 19.33 -3.96 4.90
CA ASN A 119 19.89 -5.26 4.52
C ASN A 119 19.67 -5.57 3.03
N LEU A 120 19.05 -4.66 2.26
CA LEU A 120 18.91 -4.85 0.82
C LEU A 120 20.24 -4.61 0.11
N PRO A 121 20.61 -5.45 -0.85
CA PRO A 121 21.81 -5.23 -1.63
C PRO A 121 21.68 -3.94 -2.45
N VAL A 122 22.74 -3.11 -2.41
CA VAL A 122 22.82 -1.85 -3.16
C VAL A 122 22.90 -2.10 -4.67
N THR A 123 23.38 -3.28 -5.07
CA THR A 123 23.51 -3.74 -6.45
C THR A 123 22.81 -5.08 -6.63
N LEU A 124 21.96 -5.20 -7.66
CA LEU A 124 21.32 -6.47 -8.01
C LEU A 124 22.31 -7.29 -8.84
N SER A 125 22.72 -8.44 -8.33
CA SER A 125 23.71 -9.34 -8.95
C SER A 125 23.29 -9.95 -10.30
N TYR A 126 22.04 -9.76 -10.73
CA TYR A 126 21.50 -10.28 -11.99
C TYR A 126 21.53 -9.26 -13.15
N LEU A 127 22.11 -8.07 -12.93
CA LEU A 127 22.25 -7.01 -13.95
C LEU A 127 23.72 -6.78 -14.37
N THR A 128 24.63 -7.67 -13.98
CA THR A 128 26.01 -7.75 -14.48
C THR A 128 26.16 -8.94 -15.41
#